data_AF-A0A382JK91-F1
#
_entry.id   AF-A0A382JK91-F1
#
_cell.length_a   1.000
_cell.length_b   1.000
_cell.length_c   1.000
_cell.angle_alpha   90.00
_cell.angle_beta   90.00
_cell.angle_gamma   90.00
#
_symmetry.space_group_name_H-M   'P 1'
#
loop_
_entity.id
_entity.type
_entity.pdbx_description
1 polymer ?
#
loop_
_entity_poly.entity_id
_entity_poly.type
_entity_poly.pdbx_seq_one_letter_code
_entity_poly.pdbx_strand_id
1 'polypeptide(L)'
;MTSKQRYLFDLNGYLHIKNVLSDEELREAQQAVERCVRTSPDQLPHGRNFAFDKSLEALTMHPVTWPIVKELTDDKPRFNRGSLVVETHEKQTMTPFHCAREDCGWQT
;
A
#
# COMPACT_ATOMS: atom_id res chain seq x y z
N MET A 1 1.12 -10.91 -14.24
CA MET A 1 1.20 -9.61 -14.96
C MET A 1 1.02 -9.88 -16.45
N THR A 2 0.50 -8.94 -17.24
CA THR A 2 0.46 -9.10 -18.71
C THR A 2 1.74 -8.52 -19.35
N SER A 3 2.09 -8.94 -20.57
CA SER A 3 3.26 -8.40 -21.28
C SER A 3 3.20 -6.88 -21.45
N LYS A 4 2.00 -6.32 -21.68
CA LYS A 4 1.81 -4.87 -21.76
C LYS A 4 2.05 -4.18 -20.42
N GLN A 5 1.54 -4.75 -19.32
CA GLN A 5 1.80 -4.23 -17.98
C GLN A 5 3.30 -4.26 -17.67
N ARG A 6 4.00 -5.36 -18.04
CA ARG A 6 5.44 -5.49 -17.85
C ARG A 6 6.21 -4.42 -18.60
N TYR A 7 5.92 -4.26 -19.89
CA TYR A 7 6.51 -3.21 -20.71
C TYR A 7 6.31 -1.81 -20.13
N LEU A 8 5.09 -1.49 -19.67
CA LEU A 8 4.79 -0.19 -19.07
C LEU A 8 5.52 0.02 -17.73
N PHE A 9 5.65 -1.02 -16.91
CA PHE A 9 6.40 -0.95 -15.66
C PHE A 9 7.90 -0.75 -15.93
N ASP A 10 8.48 -1.51 -16.84
CA ASP A 10 9.90 -1.41 -17.21
C ASP A 10 10.23 -0.02 -17.80
N LEU A 11 9.29 0.60 -18.54
CA LEU A 11 9.47 1.94 -19.11
C LEU A 11 9.31 3.06 -18.08
N ASN A 12 8.33 2.96 -17.17
CA ASN A 12 7.92 4.07 -16.31
C ASN A 12 8.44 3.96 -14.86
N GLY A 13 8.86 2.77 -14.42
CA GLY A 13 9.15 2.48 -13.01
C GLY A 13 7.91 2.35 -12.11
N TYR A 14 6.70 2.48 -12.66
CA TYR A 14 5.44 2.30 -11.94
C TYR A 14 4.34 1.75 -12.86
N LEU A 15 3.28 1.22 -12.27
CA LEU A 15 2.10 0.71 -12.98
C LEU A 15 0.82 1.19 -12.31
N HIS A 16 -0.10 1.79 -13.08
CA HIS A 16 -1.44 2.16 -12.61
C HIS A 16 -2.45 1.06 -12.99
N ILE A 17 -3.08 0.46 -11.99
CA ILE A 17 -4.13 -0.55 -12.14
C ILE A 17 -5.43 0.08 -11.68
N LYS A 18 -6.42 0.14 -12.58
CA LYS A 18 -7.73 0.76 -12.30
C LYS A 18 -8.68 -0.26 -11.68
N ASN A 19 -9.61 0.22 -10.85
CA ASN A 19 -10.74 -0.54 -10.31
C ASN A 19 -10.30 -1.87 -9.67
N VAL A 20 -9.24 -1.81 -8.86
CA VAL A 20 -8.70 -2.99 -8.18
C VAL A 20 -9.71 -3.54 -7.18
N LEU A 21 -10.35 -2.67 -6.41
CA LEU A 21 -11.30 -3.03 -5.37
C LEU A 21 -12.73 -3.00 -5.91
N SER A 22 -13.55 -3.94 -5.46
CA SER A 22 -15.00 -3.84 -5.59
C SER A 22 -15.56 -2.71 -4.71
N ASP A 23 -16.80 -2.30 -4.96
CA ASP A 23 -17.48 -1.27 -4.18
C ASP A 23 -17.57 -1.64 -2.68
N GLU A 24 -17.78 -2.91 -2.39
CA GLU A 24 -17.86 -3.43 -1.02
C GLU A 24 -16.49 -3.39 -0.33
N GLU A 25 -15.44 -3.91 -0.98
CA GLU A 25 -14.08 -3.88 -0.43
C GLU A 25 -13.60 -2.45 -0.19
N LEU A 26 -13.92 -1.54 -1.13
CA LEU A 26 -13.60 -0.12 -0.99
C LEU A 26 -14.31 0.48 0.23
N ARG A 27 -15.61 0.21 0.40
CA ARG A 27 -16.40 0.73 1.52
C ARG A 27 -15.86 0.22 2.86
N GLU A 28 -15.60 -1.08 2.98
CA GLU A 28 -15.09 -1.69 4.22
C GLU A 28 -13.69 -1.18 4.57
N ALA A 29 -12.81 -1.01 3.57
CA ALA A 29 -11.49 -0.43 3.78
C ALA A 29 -11.59 1.04 4.24
N GLN A 30 -12.46 1.85 3.63
CA GLN A 30 -12.68 3.25 4.02
C GLN A 30 -13.17 3.37 5.47
N GLN A 31 -14.13 2.53 5.87
CA GLN A 31 -14.62 2.52 7.25
C GLN A 31 -13.54 2.10 8.24
N ALA A 32 -12.70 1.12 7.90
CA ALA A 32 -11.56 0.71 8.71
C ALA A 32 -10.52 1.83 8.86
N VAL A 33 -10.21 2.54 7.77
CA VAL A 33 -9.35 3.72 7.80
C VAL A 33 -9.92 4.78 8.75
N GLU A 34 -11.21 5.11 8.64
CA GLU A 34 -11.84 6.11 9.50
C GLU A 34 -11.74 5.74 10.99
N ARG A 35 -11.99 4.45 11.33
CA ARG A 35 -11.78 3.95 12.70
C ARG A 35 -10.34 4.08 13.15
N CYS A 36 -9.38 3.71 12.29
CA CYS A 36 -7.94 3.79 12.59
C CYS A 36 -7.49 5.24 12.86
N VAL A 37 -8.01 6.19 12.08
CA VAL A 37 -7.68 7.62 12.21
C VAL A 37 -8.24 8.22 13.50
N ARG A 38 -9.43 7.82 13.92
CA ARG A 38 -10.05 8.27 15.18
C ARG A 38 -9.47 7.60 16.42
N THR A 39 -8.81 6.47 16.28
CA THR A 39 -8.17 5.75 17.38
C THR A 39 -6.94 6.52 17.88
N SER A 40 -6.83 6.70 19.20
CA SER A 40 -5.68 7.38 19.80
C SER A 40 -4.38 6.62 19.53
N PRO A 41 -3.24 7.29 19.29
CA PRO A 41 -1.94 6.63 19.11
C PRO A 41 -1.58 5.65 20.24
N ASP A 42 -1.95 5.95 21.49
CA ASP A 42 -1.69 5.07 22.66
C ASP A 42 -2.41 3.72 22.57
N GLN A 43 -3.48 3.65 21.76
CA GLN A 43 -4.25 2.44 21.51
C GLN A 43 -3.77 1.70 20.26
N LEU A 44 -2.69 2.18 19.61
CA LEU A 44 -2.10 1.62 18.40
C LEU A 44 -0.64 1.20 18.69
N PRO A 45 -0.41 0.04 19.34
CA PRO A 45 0.93 -0.38 19.79
C PRO A 45 1.93 -0.56 18.63
N HIS A 46 1.45 -0.74 17.40
CA HIS A 46 2.26 -0.87 16.20
C HIS A 46 2.07 0.30 15.21
N GLY A 47 1.50 1.40 15.69
CA GLY A 47 1.10 2.55 14.87
C GLY A 47 -0.03 2.22 13.89
N ARG A 48 -0.30 3.17 12.99
CA ARG A 48 -1.31 3.03 11.94
C ARG A 48 -0.75 2.21 10.79
N ASN A 49 -1.21 0.97 10.66
CA ASN A 49 -0.77 0.06 9.59
C ASN A 49 -1.91 -0.89 9.16
N PHE A 50 -1.65 -1.70 8.13
CA PHE A 50 -2.65 -2.60 7.55
C PHE A 50 -3.16 -3.68 8.52
N ALA A 51 -2.42 -4.01 9.58
CA ALA A 51 -2.83 -5.02 10.57
C ALA A 51 -3.88 -4.51 11.56
N PHE A 52 -4.25 -3.23 11.49
CA PHE A 52 -5.29 -2.65 12.33
C PHE A 52 -6.66 -3.30 12.12
N ASP A 53 -6.99 -3.69 10.88
CA ASP A 53 -8.28 -4.25 10.51
C ASP A 53 -8.11 -5.32 9.44
N LYS A 54 -8.97 -6.36 9.48
CA LYS A 54 -8.93 -7.46 8.52
C LYS A 54 -9.22 -7.02 7.09
N SER A 55 -10.04 -5.99 6.91
CA SER A 55 -10.29 -5.43 5.56
C SER A 55 -9.03 -4.81 4.97
N LEU A 56 -8.20 -4.16 5.79
CA LEU A 56 -6.92 -3.56 5.37
C LEU A 56 -5.82 -4.61 5.18
N GLU A 57 -5.76 -5.62 6.07
CA GLU A 57 -4.83 -6.73 5.95
C GLU A 57 -5.04 -7.50 4.64
N ALA A 58 -6.31 -7.73 4.26
CA ALA A 58 -6.66 -8.42 3.01
C ALA A 58 -6.11 -7.71 1.75
N LEU A 59 -5.97 -6.37 1.78
CA LEU A 59 -5.44 -5.60 0.65
C LEU A 59 -3.99 -5.96 0.31
N THR A 60 -3.22 -6.42 1.30
CA THR A 60 -1.80 -6.78 1.12
C THR A 60 -1.61 -8.00 0.21
N MET A 61 -2.63 -8.85 0.12
CA MET A 61 -2.66 -10.10 -0.64
C MET A 61 -3.79 -10.13 -1.66
N HIS A 62 -4.28 -8.95 -2.07
CA HIS A 62 -5.48 -8.84 -2.90
C HIS A 62 -5.31 -9.60 -4.25
N PRO A 63 -6.30 -10.41 -4.68
CA PRO A 63 -6.14 -11.34 -5.82
C PRO A 63 -5.76 -10.66 -7.14
N VAL A 64 -6.12 -9.39 -7.34
CA VAL A 64 -5.77 -8.61 -8.53
C VAL A 64 -4.30 -8.17 -8.54
N THR A 65 -3.77 -7.76 -7.39
CA THR A 65 -2.41 -7.19 -7.29
C THR A 65 -1.38 -8.23 -6.91
N TRP A 66 -1.76 -9.25 -6.14
CA TRP A 66 -0.85 -10.27 -5.62
C TRP A 66 -0.07 -11.02 -6.72
N PRO A 67 -0.68 -11.47 -7.84
CA PRO A 67 0.08 -12.07 -8.93
C PRO A 67 1.13 -11.14 -9.55
N ILE A 68 0.88 -9.83 -9.55
CA ILE A 68 1.83 -8.82 -10.05
C ILE A 68 2.98 -8.65 -9.05
N VAL A 69 2.68 -8.56 -7.76
CA VAL A 69 3.70 -8.51 -6.70
C VAL A 69 4.63 -9.71 -6.78
N LYS A 70 4.07 -10.94 -6.88
CA LYS A 70 4.86 -12.16 -7.03
C LYS A 70 5.73 -12.15 -8.29
N GLU A 71 5.20 -11.71 -9.42
CA GLU A 71 5.98 -11.61 -10.66
C GLU A 71 7.13 -10.60 -10.57
N LEU A 72 6.93 -9.46 -9.91
CA LEU A 72 7.96 -8.45 -9.71
C LEU A 72 9.00 -8.84 -8.65
N THR A 73 8.72 -9.87 -7.84
CA THR A 73 9.56 -10.30 -6.71
C THR A 73 10.11 -11.72 -6.87
N ASP A 74 10.09 -12.29 -8.09
CA ASP A 74 10.55 -13.67 -8.37
C ASP A 74 9.88 -14.71 -7.45
N ASP A 75 8.56 -14.55 -7.25
CA ASP A 75 7.71 -15.36 -6.37
C ASP A 75 8.17 -15.40 -4.89
N LYS A 76 9.04 -14.47 -4.47
CA LYS A 76 9.58 -14.36 -3.10
C LYS A 76 9.25 -13.00 -2.44
N PRO A 77 7.98 -12.58 -2.40
CA PRO A 77 7.62 -11.33 -1.75
C PRO A 77 7.86 -11.40 -0.24
N ARG A 78 8.29 -10.29 0.35
CA ARG A 78 8.45 -10.13 1.80
C ARG A 78 7.77 -8.84 2.27
N PHE A 79 6.92 -8.95 3.29
CA PHE A 79 6.43 -7.77 4.00
C PHE A 79 7.51 -7.24 4.92
N ASN A 80 8.05 -6.07 4.60
CA ASN A 80 9.02 -5.38 5.44
C ASN A 80 8.30 -4.39 6.39
N ARG A 81 7.48 -3.50 5.81
CA ARG A 81 6.79 -2.45 6.56
C ARG A 81 5.47 -2.12 5.89
N GLY A 82 4.50 -1.70 6.69
CA GLY A 82 3.25 -1.10 6.23
C GLY A 82 2.94 0.16 7.03
N SER A 83 2.38 1.17 6.38
CA SER A 83 1.96 2.40 7.03
C SER A 83 0.71 2.92 6.36
N LEU A 84 -0.27 3.32 7.19
CA LEU A 84 -1.44 4.06 6.73
C LEU A 84 -1.12 5.55 6.87
N VAL A 85 -0.98 6.22 5.74
CA VAL A 85 -0.69 7.67 5.68
C VAL A 85 -1.99 8.41 5.39
N VAL A 86 -2.22 9.48 6.15
CA VAL A 86 -3.37 10.36 5.99
C VAL A 86 -2.85 11.75 5.69
N GLU A 87 -3.19 12.27 4.52
CA GLU A 87 -2.90 13.64 4.14
C GLU A 87 -4.10 14.51 4.50
N THR A 88 -3.87 15.52 5.35
CA THR A 88 -4.86 16.52 5.73
C THR A 88 -4.38 17.90 5.32
N HIS A 89 -5.28 18.87 5.24
CA HIS A 89 -4.95 20.26 4.93
C HIS A 89 -4.02 20.93 5.96
N GLU A 90 -3.88 20.34 7.15
CA GLU A 90 -2.96 20.80 8.20
C GLU A 90 -1.50 20.62 7.78
N LYS A 91 -1.21 19.64 6.92
CA LYS A 91 0.11 19.43 6.36
C LYS A 91 0.30 20.36 5.16
N GLN A 92 0.89 21.51 5.43
CA GLN A 92 1.13 22.56 4.42
C GLN A 92 2.39 22.33 3.56
N THR A 93 3.10 21.22 3.79
CA THR A 93 4.34 20.91 3.08
C THR A 93 4.14 19.72 2.15
N MET A 94 4.50 19.90 0.89
CA MET A 94 4.55 18.81 -0.09
C MET A 94 5.64 17.80 0.32
N THR A 95 5.35 16.50 0.18
CA THR A 95 6.36 15.45 0.33
C THR A 95 7.48 15.67 -0.70
N PRO A 96 8.75 15.81 -0.28
CA PRO A 96 9.86 15.98 -1.20
C PRO A 96 10.01 14.80 -2.16
N PHE A 97 10.60 15.06 -3.33
CA PHE A 97 11.03 13.97 -4.22
C PHE A 97 12.13 13.15 -3.53
N HIS A 98 11.93 11.84 -3.50
CA HIS A 98 12.84 10.88 -2.89
C HIS A 98 12.80 9.55 -3.67
N CYS A 99 13.79 8.69 -3.45
CA CYS A 99 13.75 7.31 -3.89
C CYS A 99 13.58 6.39 -2.68
N ALA A 100 12.64 5.44 -2.73
CA ALA A 100 12.45 4.48 -1.65
C ALA A 100 13.74 3.69 -1.31
N ARG A 101 14.64 3.50 -2.27
CA ARG A 101 15.97 2.90 -2.06
C ARG A 101 16.87 3.75 -1.16
N GLU A 102 16.78 5.07 -1.27
CA GLU A 102 17.57 6.01 -0.47
C GLU A 102 17.06 6.05 0.98
N ASP A 103 15.74 5.97 1.16
CA ASP A 103 15.12 6.02 2.49
C ASP A 103 15.12 4.67 3.23
N CYS A 104 14.93 3.57 2.51
CA CYS A 104 14.79 2.23 3.09
C CYS A 104 16.03 1.35 2.94
N GLY A 105 17.07 1.82 2.24
CA GLY A 105 18.27 1.05 1.93
C GLY A 105 18.05 -0.09 0.92
N TRP A 106 19.08 -0.91 0.72
CA TRP A 106 18.95 -2.15 -0.05
C TRP A 106 18.10 -3.14 0.73
N GLN A 107 16.98 -3.57 0.14
CA GLN A 107 16.15 -4.63 0.69
C GLN A 107 16.89 -5.98 0.51
N THR A 108 17.59 -6.44 1.55
CA THR A 108 18.29 -7.73 1.60
C THR A 108 17.33 -8.91 1.78
#